data_AF-A0A0K8W1P1-F1
#
_entry.id   AF-A0A0K8W1P1-F1
#
_cell.length_a   1.000
_cell.length_b   1.000
_cell.length_c   1.000
_cell.angle_alpha   90.00
_cell.angle_beta   90.00
_cell.angle_gamma   90.00
#
_symmetry.space_group_name_H-M   'P 1'
#
loop_
_entity.id
_entity.type
_entity.pdbx_description
1 polymer ?
#
loop_
_entity_poly.entity_id
_entity_poly.type
_entity_poly.pdbx_seq_one_letter_code
_entity_poly.pdbx_strand_id
1 'polypeptide(L)'
;MAKSFGLAVLCVYLTLQLIAAFPYQNSLNGVEDNDSKLIGLEHSKAVKFAEDDFRKSLQPVLASTLDILEEHSKTLILESASFLDDLLVELNTLPEDNEYVKELIPELTSLLDRLEKLDLDNESTPALEEKAAVLLAIAKVYGNFDLIARSSDDSGEQAVVKKAFQKLESKGLNERINKSSKRAVDKFTTIFAPFWNSLSDEQKGEHANLADWYERYQAIESSQEKLKSFIEFLNIIHDIVIPKIN
;
A
#
# COMPACT_ATOMS: atom_id res chain seq x y z
N MET A 1 -13.40 -26.33 1.38
CA MET A 1 -13.81 -24.97 1.82
C MET A 1 -13.03 -24.52 3.05
N ALA A 2 -11.68 -24.48 2.95
CA ALA A 2 -10.80 -23.89 3.97
C ALA A 2 -9.65 -23.08 3.33
N LYS A 3 -9.73 -22.83 2.01
CA LYS A 3 -8.67 -22.22 1.19
C LYS A 3 -8.96 -20.76 0.79
N SER A 4 -10.21 -20.27 0.95
CA SER A 4 -10.57 -18.88 0.62
C SER A 4 -10.38 -17.89 1.78
N PHE A 5 -10.32 -18.36 3.03
CA PHE A 5 -10.17 -17.51 4.21
C PHE A 5 -8.70 -17.13 4.49
N GLY A 6 -7.74 -17.99 4.15
CA GLY A 6 -6.30 -17.68 4.25
C GLY A 6 -5.78 -16.73 3.16
N LEU A 7 -6.37 -16.76 1.96
CA LEU A 7 -6.01 -15.85 0.87
C LEU A 7 -6.48 -14.40 1.15
N ALA A 8 -7.65 -14.23 1.75
CA ALA A 8 -8.21 -12.92 2.10
C ALA A 8 -7.48 -12.27 3.29
N VAL A 9 -7.00 -13.05 4.27
CA VAL A 9 -6.16 -12.56 5.38
C VAL A 9 -4.77 -12.08 4.88
N LEU A 10 -4.27 -12.68 3.80
CA LEU A 10 -3.06 -12.25 3.08
C LEU A 10 -3.27 -10.97 2.26
N CYS A 11 -4.47 -10.81 1.67
CA CYS A 11 -4.89 -9.59 0.97
C CYS A 11 -5.02 -8.37 1.90
N VAL A 12 -5.28 -8.60 3.20
CA VAL A 12 -5.41 -7.57 4.26
C VAL A 12 -4.06 -7.18 4.89
N TYR A 13 -3.04 -8.05 4.84
CA TYR A 13 -1.72 -7.75 5.42
C TYR A 13 -0.79 -7.00 4.44
N LEU A 14 -0.86 -7.33 3.14
CA LEU A 14 -0.12 -6.66 2.06
C LEU A 14 -0.64 -5.24 1.78
N THR A 15 -1.91 -4.96 2.08
CA THR A 15 -2.50 -3.61 2.00
C THR A 15 -1.96 -2.68 3.08
N LEU A 16 -1.71 -3.18 4.30
CA LEU A 16 -1.29 -2.39 5.46
C LEU A 16 0.13 -1.79 5.39
N GLN A 17 1.04 -2.26 4.52
CA GLN A 17 2.37 -1.64 4.37
C GLN A 17 2.51 -0.69 3.19
N LEU A 18 1.61 -0.76 2.21
CA LEU A 18 1.62 0.10 1.03
C LEU A 18 1.11 1.52 1.31
N ILE A 19 0.27 1.72 2.35
CA ILE A 19 -0.03 3.06 2.88
C ILE A 19 1.12 3.61 3.74
N ALA A 20 1.88 2.74 4.42
CA ALA A 20 2.91 3.18 5.35
C ALA A 20 4.18 3.70 4.64
N ALA A 21 4.46 3.26 3.40
CA ALA A 21 5.66 3.66 2.63
C ALA A 21 5.58 5.03 1.91
N PHE A 22 4.47 5.78 2.04
CA PHE A 22 4.32 7.14 1.48
C PHE A 22 4.11 8.21 2.57
N PRO A 23 5.17 8.93 3.01
CA PRO A 23 5.01 10.15 3.81
C PRO A 23 4.64 11.40 3.00
N TYR A 24 4.71 11.36 1.67
CA TYR A 24 4.49 12.56 0.88
C TYR A 24 3.02 12.76 0.50
N GLN A 25 2.50 13.89 0.97
CA GLN A 25 1.17 14.47 0.76
C GLN A 25 0.01 13.80 1.51
N ASN A 26 -0.05 14.04 2.82
CA ASN A 26 -1.28 14.45 3.52
C ASN A 26 -0.92 14.92 4.94
N SER A 27 -0.29 16.10 5.03
CA SER A 27 -0.63 16.99 6.14
C SER A 27 -1.88 17.73 5.71
N LEU A 28 -2.95 17.67 6.49
CA LEU A 28 -4.28 18.29 6.28
C LEU A 28 -5.26 17.40 5.51
N ASN A 29 -5.94 16.51 6.24
CA ASN A 29 -7.41 16.58 6.42
C ASN A 29 -7.86 15.33 7.19
N GLY A 30 -8.27 15.51 8.45
CA GLY A 30 -9.02 14.51 9.18
C GLY A 30 -10.46 14.46 8.70
N VAL A 31 -11.17 13.37 8.98
CA VAL A 31 -12.60 13.38 9.32
C VAL A 31 -12.90 12.15 10.17
N GLU A 32 -13.73 12.42 11.17
CA GLU A 32 -14.24 11.58 12.23
C GLU A 32 -15.24 10.52 11.75
N ASP A 33 -15.32 9.50 12.60
CA ASP A 33 -16.21 8.35 12.62
C ASP A 33 -17.69 8.77 12.72
N ASN A 34 -18.59 8.08 12.02
CA ASN A 34 -20.00 8.01 12.43
C ASN A 34 -20.72 6.77 11.89
N ASP A 35 -21.19 5.99 12.85
CA ASP A 35 -22.12 4.86 12.78
C ASP A 35 -23.37 5.12 11.93
N SER A 36 -23.86 4.07 11.25
CA SER A 36 -25.30 3.86 11.05
C SER A 36 -25.71 2.41 10.80
N LYS A 37 -26.82 2.05 11.42
CA LYS A 37 -27.37 0.72 11.69
C LYS A 37 -27.96 0.00 10.47
N LEU A 38 -27.82 -1.33 10.50
CA LEU A 38 -28.53 -2.31 9.68
C LEU A 38 -30.07 -2.25 9.86
N ILE A 39 -30.79 -2.39 8.75
CA ILE A 39 -32.11 -3.00 8.69
C ILE A 39 -32.07 -4.08 7.60
N GLY A 40 -32.38 -5.33 7.99
CA GLY A 40 -32.41 -6.48 7.10
C GLY A 40 -33.72 -6.59 6.31
N LEU A 41 -33.70 -7.39 5.24
CA LEU A 41 -34.90 -7.99 4.65
C LEU A 41 -34.57 -9.18 3.74
N GLU A 42 -35.43 -10.19 3.83
CA GLU A 42 -35.38 -11.52 3.21
C GLU A 42 -35.48 -11.48 1.67
N HIS A 43 -34.47 -11.91 0.90
CA HIS A 43 -34.56 -12.09 -0.57
C HIS A 43 -33.82 -13.36 -1.08
N SER A 44 -34.19 -14.53 -0.56
CA SER A 44 -33.34 -15.74 -0.48
C SER A 44 -33.04 -16.56 -1.77
N LYS A 45 -33.57 -16.24 -2.97
CA LYS A 45 -33.32 -17.11 -4.16
C LYS A 45 -32.85 -16.44 -5.45
N ALA A 46 -33.41 -15.29 -5.84
CA ALA A 46 -32.94 -14.57 -7.03
C ALA A 46 -31.61 -13.84 -6.76
N VAL A 47 -31.48 -13.26 -5.56
CA VAL A 47 -30.27 -12.57 -5.09
C VAL A 47 -29.07 -13.53 -5.06
N LYS A 48 -29.24 -14.76 -4.60
CA LYS A 48 -28.14 -15.75 -4.58
C LYS A 48 -27.54 -16.03 -5.95
N PHE A 49 -28.36 -16.07 -7.01
CA PHE A 49 -27.87 -16.33 -8.37
C PHE A 49 -27.15 -15.11 -8.97
N ALA A 50 -27.66 -13.90 -8.71
CA ALA A 50 -27.02 -12.65 -9.14
C ALA A 50 -25.72 -12.37 -8.37
N GLU A 51 -25.69 -12.69 -7.07
CA GLU A 51 -24.53 -12.57 -6.19
C GLU A 51 -23.42 -13.56 -6.56
N ASP A 52 -23.77 -14.79 -6.95
CA ASP A 52 -22.82 -15.78 -7.45
C ASP A 52 -22.21 -15.38 -8.80
N ASP A 53 -22.97 -14.70 -9.67
CA ASP A 53 -22.48 -14.19 -10.95
C ASP A 53 -21.59 -12.94 -10.77
N PHE A 54 -21.99 -12.04 -9.88
CA PHE A 54 -21.18 -10.89 -9.47
C PHE A 54 -19.83 -11.34 -8.92
N ARG A 55 -19.81 -12.25 -7.93
CA ARG A 55 -18.56 -12.75 -7.33
C ARG A 55 -17.63 -13.41 -8.36
N LYS A 56 -18.18 -14.16 -9.31
CA LYS A 56 -17.40 -14.73 -10.41
C LYS A 56 -16.80 -13.66 -11.32
N SER A 57 -17.57 -12.63 -11.66
CA SER A 57 -17.10 -11.52 -12.50
C SER A 57 -16.07 -10.62 -11.81
N LEU A 58 -16.11 -10.55 -10.46
CA LEU A 58 -15.16 -9.80 -9.64
C LEU A 58 -13.82 -10.52 -9.44
N GLN A 59 -13.79 -11.86 -9.49
CA GLN A 59 -12.59 -12.64 -9.21
C GLN A 59 -11.37 -12.27 -10.08
N PRO A 60 -11.49 -12.07 -11.41
CA PRO A 60 -10.37 -11.62 -12.25
C PRO A 60 -9.84 -10.23 -11.88
N VAL A 61 -10.73 -9.33 -11.44
CA VAL A 61 -10.38 -7.99 -10.99
C VAL A 61 -9.59 -8.05 -9.70
N LEU A 62 -10.04 -8.87 -8.74
CA LEU A 62 -9.34 -9.08 -7.48
C LEU A 62 -7.94 -9.67 -7.73
N ALA A 63 -7.84 -10.75 -8.52
CA ALA A 63 -6.56 -11.37 -8.84
C ALA A 63 -5.60 -10.35 -9.49
N SER A 64 -6.08 -9.61 -10.48
CA SER A 64 -5.27 -8.59 -11.16
C SER A 64 -4.85 -7.46 -10.22
N THR A 65 -5.71 -7.06 -9.28
CA THR A 65 -5.39 -6.02 -8.29
C THR A 65 -4.26 -6.48 -7.38
N LEU A 66 -4.29 -7.75 -6.94
CA LEU A 66 -3.24 -8.32 -6.10
C LEU A 66 -1.91 -8.38 -6.85
N ASP A 67 -1.91 -8.83 -8.12
CA ASP A 67 -0.71 -8.85 -8.96
C ASP A 67 -0.11 -7.44 -9.14
N ILE A 68 -0.97 -6.44 -9.34
CA ILE A 68 -0.56 -5.03 -9.46
C ILE A 68 0.09 -4.53 -8.17
N LEU A 69 -0.51 -4.83 -7.02
CA LEU A 69 0.03 -4.42 -5.72
C LEU A 69 1.34 -5.13 -5.40
N GLU A 70 1.46 -6.41 -5.77
CA GLU A 70 2.71 -7.16 -5.61
C GLU A 70 3.83 -6.56 -6.47
N GLU A 71 3.58 -6.28 -7.75
CA GLU A 71 4.56 -5.64 -8.64
C GLU A 71 5.02 -4.27 -8.10
N HIS A 72 4.09 -3.47 -7.57
CA HIS A 72 4.42 -2.20 -6.95
C HIS A 72 5.26 -2.38 -5.68
N SER A 73 4.91 -3.31 -4.80
CA SER A 73 5.68 -3.65 -3.59
C SER A 73 7.10 -4.13 -3.91
N LYS A 74 7.27 -4.98 -4.94
CA LYS A 74 8.61 -5.39 -5.41
C LYS A 74 9.45 -4.19 -5.84
N THR A 75 8.84 -3.25 -6.57
CA THR A 75 9.53 -2.01 -6.96
C THR A 75 9.93 -1.19 -5.74
N LEU A 76 9.04 -1.03 -4.76
CA LEU A 76 9.35 -0.30 -3.53
C LEU A 76 10.50 -0.94 -2.76
N ILE A 77 10.51 -2.27 -2.64
CA ILE A 77 11.58 -3.00 -1.95
C ILE A 77 12.93 -2.76 -2.65
N LEU A 78 12.99 -2.90 -3.97
CA LEU A 78 14.22 -2.74 -4.74
C LEU A 78 14.75 -1.31 -4.70
N GLU A 79 13.87 -0.33 -4.89
CA GLU A 79 14.24 1.08 -4.82
C GLU A 79 14.66 1.50 -3.40
N SER A 80 13.99 0.97 -2.37
CA SER A 80 14.38 1.21 -0.97
C SER A 80 15.74 0.60 -0.66
N ALA A 81 16.01 -0.63 -1.13
CA ALA A 81 17.31 -1.27 -0.92
C ALA A 81 18.44 -0.44 -1.53
N SER A 82 18.29 -0.03 -2.80
CA SER A 82 19.26 0.83 -3.46
C SER A 82 19.45 2.16 -2.75
N PHE A 83 18.37 2.77 -2.27
CA PHE A 83 18.44 4.01 -1.52
C PHE A 83 19.15 3.86 -0.17
N LEU A 84 18.86 2.79 0.56
CA LEU A 84 19.48 2.51 1.86
C LEU A 84 20.97 2.22 1.74
N ASP A 85 21.38 1.50 0.71
CA ASP A 85 22.79 1.27 0.39
C ASP A 85 23.52 2.62 0.12
N ASP A 86 22.97 3.43 -0.77
CA ASP A 86 23.48 4.79 -1.06
C ASP A 86 23.53 5.67 0.20
N LEU A 87 22.51 5.61 1.06
CA LEU A 87 22.45 6.38 2.30
C LEU A 87 23.49 5.91 3.30
N LEU A 88 23.66 4.60 3.48
CA LEU A 88 24.70 4.04 4.35
C LEU A 88 26.09 4.46 3.88
N VAL A 89 26.35 4.47 2.56
CA VAL A 89 27.61 4.98 2.02
C VAL A 89 27.82 6.43 2.41
N GLU A 90 26.84 7.32 2.22
CA GLU A 90 26.96 8.73 2.60
C GLU A 90 27.16 8.91 4.12
N LEU A 91 26.39 8.20 4.95
CA LEU A 91 26.48 8.30 6.41
C LEU A 91 27.83 7.82 6.95
N ASN A 92 28.42 6.77 6.36
CA ASN A 92 29.75 6.27 6.76
C ASN A 92 30.91 7.21 6.36
N THR A 93 30.67 8.22 5.51
CA THR A 93 31.68 9.26 5.23
C THR A 93 31.69 10.40 6.25
N LEU A 94 30.70 10.43 7.15
CA LEU A 94 30.59 11.47 8.17
C LEU A 94 31.56 11.23 9.34
N PRO A 95 31.94 12.29 10.08
CA PRO A 95 32.76 12.16 11.28
C PRO A 95 32.11 11.26 12.34
N GLU A 96 32.92 10.44 13.03
CA GLU A 96 32.47 9.48 14.05
C GLU A 96 31.94 10.12 15.34
N ASP A 97 31.76 11.44 15.45
CA ASP A 97 31.31 12.09 16.69
C ASP A 97 29.80 12.28 16.79
N ASN A 98 29.04 12.02 15.72
CA ASN A 98 27.58 12.16 15.73
C ASN A 98 26.88 10.92 16.34
N GLU A 99 26.27 11.06 17.52
CA GLU A 99 25.59 9.96 18.24
C GLU A 99 24.36 9.45 17.48
N TYR A 100 23.52 10.35 16.96
CA TYR A 100 22.36 9.96 16.14
C TYR A 100 22.72 9.06 14.94
N VAL A 101 23.79 9.39 14.21
CA VAL A 101 24.26 8.60 13.06
C VAL A 101 24.79 7.23 13.50
N LYS A 102 25.47 7.14 14.65
CA LYS A 102 25.93 5.86 15.21
C LYS A 102 24.80 4.91 15.53
N GLU A 103 23.67 5.42 16.01
CA GLU A 103 22.48 4.60 16.30
C GLU A 103 21.73 4.21 15.01
N LEU A 104 21.68 5.12 14.04
CA LEU A 104 20.96 4.91 12.79
C LEU A 104 21.64 3.88 11.87
N ILE A 105 22.97 3.88 11.77
CA ILE A 105 23.71 2.98 10.86
C ILE A 105 23.36 1.49 11.10
N PRO A 106 23.38 0.96 12.34
CA PRO A 106 22.97 -0.42 12.61
C PRO A 106 21.53 -0.73 12.21
N GLU A 107 20.59 0.19 12.42
CA GLU A 107 19.18 0.01 12.04
C GLU A 107 19.02 -0.11 10.53
N LEU A 108 19.65 0.80 9.78
CA LEU A 108 19.60 0.80 8.31
C LEU A 108 20.34 -0.40 7.71
N THR A 109 21.47 -0.80 8.29
CA THR A 109 22.24 -1.98 7.88
C THR A 109 21.42 -3.25 8.06
N SER A 110 20.77 -3.40 9.21
CA SER A 110 19.89 -4.55 9.50
C SER A 110 18.71 -4.64 8.53
N LEU A 111 18.12 -3.50 8.16
CA LEU A 111 17.05 -3.46 7.16
C LEU A 111 17.56 -3.81 5.75
N LEU A 112 18.70 -3.26 5.33
CA LEU A 112 19.31 -3.57 4.03
C LEU A 112 19.61 -5.07 3.92
N ASP A 113 20.20 -5.66 4.96
CA ASP A 113 20.47 -7.09 5.06
C ASP A 113 19.22 -7.96 4.85
N ARG A 114 18.07 -7.53 5.38
CA ARG A 114 16.78 -8.22 5.19
C ARG A 114 16.26 -8.06 3.78
N LEU A 115 16.39 -6.86 3.19
CA LEU A 115 15.99 -6.57 1.82
C LEU A 115 16.76 -7.41 0.80
N GLU A 116 18.08 -7.56 0.99
CA GLU A 116 18.94 -8.33 0.08
C GLU A 116 18.71 -9.85 0.13
N LYS A 117 18.34 -10.37 1.31
CA LYS A 117 18.07 -11.81 1.51
C LYS A 117 16.66 -12.22 1.11
N LEU A 118 15.81 -11.26 0.76
CA LEU A 118 14.40 -11.49 0.48
C LEU A 118 14.23 -12.10 -0.92
N ASP A 119 13.66 -13.30 -0.98
CA ASP A 119 13.19 -13.87 -2.25
C ASP A 119 11.86 -13.22 -2.64
N LEU A 120 11.93 -12.28 -3.58
CA LEU A 120 10.77 -11.53 -4.06
C LEU A 120 9.76 -12.40 -4.81
N ASP A 121 10.15 -13.58 -5.31
CA ASP A 121 9.26 -14.46 -6.07
C ASP A 121 8.70 -15.62 -5.24
N ASN A 122 9.10 -15.73 -3.97
CA ASN A 122 8.57 -16.72 -3.05
C ASN A 122 7.18 -16.33 -2.54
N GLU A 123 6.17 -17.14 -2.87
CA GLU A 123 4.76 -16.96 -2.49
C GLU A 123 4.33 -17.79 -1.27
N SER A 124 5.27 -18.41 -0.55
CA SER A 124 4.95 -19.12 0.69
C SER A 124 4.48 -18.14 1.77
N THR A 125 3.55 -18.56 2.64
CA THR A 125 3.03 -17.73 3.73
C THR A 125 4.14 -17.05 4.56
N PRO A 126 5.20 -17.75 4.99
CA PRO A 126 6.28 -17.12 5.74
C PRO A 126 7.06 -16.06 4.93
N ALA A 127 7.25 -16.29 3.62
CA ALA A 127 7.92 -15.31 2.76
C ALA A 127 7.05 -14.06 2.56
N LEU A 128 5.74 -14.24 2.45
CA LEU A 128 4.81 -13.12 2.35
C LEU A 128 4.74 -12.32 3.65
N GLU A 129 4.75 -12.97 4.82
CA GLU A 129 4.85 -12.32 6.13
C GLU A 129 6.14 -11.50 6.27
N GLU A 130 7.27 -12.02 5.79
CA GLU A 130 8.54 -11.29 5.84
C GLU A 130 8.58 -10.10 4.86
N LYS A 131 8.11 -10.27 3.62
CA LYS A 131 7.94 -9.13 2.67
C LYS A 131 7.11 -8.03 3.32
N ALA A 132 6.07 -8.45 4.03
CA ALA A 132 5.20 -7.54 4.72
C ALA A 132 5.95 -6.78 5.83
N ALA A 133 6.61 -7.50 6.74
CA ALA A 133 7.41 -6.92 7.81
C ALA A 133 8.51 -5.96 7.30
N VAL A 134 9.11 -6.28 6.15
CA VAL A 134 10.12 -5.44 5.49
C VAL A 134 9.52 -4.13 4.96
N LEU A 135 8.36 -4.19 4.29
CA LEU A 135 7.67 -2.97 3.82
C LEU A 135 7.28 -2.05 4.99
N LEU A 136 6.95 -2.61 6.16
CA LEU A 136 6.67 -1.83 7.37
C LEU A 136 7.92 -1.14 7.91
N ALA A 137 9.07 -1.81 7.85
CA ALA A 137 10.33 -1.23 8.26
C ALA A 137 10.77 -0.10 7.31
N ILE A 138 10.61 -0.30 6.00
CA ILE A 138 10.77 0.75 4.98
C ILE A 138 9.93 1.98 5.34
N ALA A 139 8.63 1.78 5.55
CA ALA A 139 7.69 2.83 5.93
C ALA A 139 8.14 3.64 7.14
N LYS A 140 8.58 2.96 8.20
CA LYS A 140 9.09 3.62 9.42
C LYS A 140 10.31 4.49 9.12
N VAL A 141 11.25 3.99 8.31
CA VAL A 141 12.45 4.74 7.93
C VAL A 141 12.10 6.00 7.13
N TYR A 142 11.27 5.86 6.10
CA TYR A 142 10.83 7.02 5.31
C TYR A 142 10.01 8.02 6.13
N GLY A 143 9.16 7.55 7.05
CA GLY A 143 8.43 8.41 7.98
C GLY A 143 9.37 9.21 8.90
N ASN A 144 10.41 8.58 9.42
CA ASN A 144 11.43 9.27 10.21
C ASN A 144 12.18 10.32 9.38
N PHE A 145 12.54 10.01 8.13
CA PHE A 145 13.21 10.97 7.26
C PHE A 145 12.33 12.15 6.86
N ASP A 146 11.03 11.94 6.65
CA ASP A 146 10.09 13.03 6.40
C ASP A 146 9.96 13.96 7.62
N LEU A 147 9.90 13.41 8.84
CA LEU A 147 9.91 14.21 10.07
C LEU A 147 11.20 15.06 10.18
N ILE A 148 12.35 14.47 9.87
CA ILE A 148 13.64 15.16 9.86
C ILE A 148 13.68 16.24 8.76
N ALA A 149 13.17 15.94 7.57
CA ALA A 149 13.14 16.88 6.45
C ALA A 149 12.28 18.12 6.75
N ARG A 150 11.17 17.94 7.48
CA ARG A 150 10.26 19.01 7.88
C ARG A 150 10.72 19.79 9.11
N SER A 151 11.73 19.30 9.83
CA SER A 151 12.26 20.01 10.99
C SER A 151 12.93 21.32 10.55
N SER A 152 12.74 22.38 11.33
CA SER A 152 13.38 23.68 11.09
C SER A 152 14.79 23.78 11.70
N ASP A 153 15.24 22.73 12.40
CA ASP A 153 16.56 22.68 13.02
C ASP A 153 17.58 22.10 12.03
N ASP A 154 18.33 23.01 11.39
CA ASP A 154 19.42 22.67 10.48
C ASP A 154 20.79 22.59 11.19
N SER A 155 20.82 22.62 12.53
CA SER A 155 22.03 22.66 13.33
C SER A 155 22.22 21.47 14.28
N GLY A 156 21.14 20.72 14.58
CA GLY A 156 21.19 19.52 15.41
C GLY A 156 21.84 18.30 14.74
N GLU A 157 22.00 17.22 15.51
CA GLU A 157 22.63 15.96 15.05
C GLU A 157 21.93 15.33 13.83
N GLN A 158 20.64 15.63 13.63
CA GLN A 158 19.84 15.15 12.49
C GLN A 158 20.08 15.94 11.20
N ALA A 159 20.72 17.11 11.25
CA ALA A 159 20.94 17.97 10.08
C ALA A 159 21.84 17.31 9.03
N VAL A 160 22.78 16.46 9.44
CA VAL A 160 23.64 15.70 8.52
C VAL A 160 22.83 14.63 7.76
N VAL A 161 21.88 13.98 8.44
CA VAL A 161 20.98 12.99 7.84
C VAL A 161 20.03 13.68 6.87
N LYS A 162 19.50 14.85 7.22
CA LYS A 162 18.68 15.69 6.33
C LYS A 162 19.42 16.03 5.03
N LYS A 163 20.70 16.42 5.12
CA LYS A 163 21.53 16.74 3.95
C LYS A 163 21.81 15.51 3.08
N ALA A 164 22.14 14.37 3.69
CA ALA A 164 22.34 13.11 2.97
C ALA A 164 21.06 12.70 2.24
N PHE A 165 19.92 12.76 2.92
CA PHE A 165 18.60 12.47 2.34
C PHE A 165 18.27 13.37 1.14
N GLN A 166 18.39 14.69 1.29
CA GLN A 166 18.13 15.65 0.20
C GLN A 166 19.03 15.42 -1.02
N LYS A 167 20.31 15.09 -0.80
CA LYS A 167 21.24 14.74 -1.87
C LYS A 167 20.77 13.50 -2.63
N LEU A 168 20.30 12.48 -1.93
CA LEU A 168 19.83 11.24 -2.55
C LEU A 168 18.45 11.39 -3.21
N GLU A 169 17.53 12.18 -2.65
CA GLU A 169 16.27 12.51 -3.33
C GLU A 169 16.50 13.18 -4.69
N SER A 170 17.54 14.00 -4.81
CA SER A 170 17.92 14.62 -6.09
C SER A 170 18.33 13.61 -7.17
N LYS A 171 18.60 12.35 -6.80
CA LYS A 171 18.88 11.22 -7.72
C LYS A 171 17.60 10.51 -8.22
N GLY A 172 16.42 11.08 -7.98
CA GLY A 172 15.18 10.65 -8.64
C GLY A 172 14.48 9.43 -8.03
N LEU A 173 14.76 9.09 -6.77
CA LEU A 173 14.03 8.04 -6.05
C LEU A 173 12.50 8.27 -6.09
N ASN A 174 12.08 9.48 -5.71
CA ASN A 174 10.66 9.86 -5.69
C ASN A 174 10.03 9.77 -7.08
N GLU A 175 10.78 10.08 -8.14
CA GLU A 175 10.29 9.94 -9.51
C GLU A 175 10.03 8.48 -9.88
N ARG A 176 10.95 7.56 -9.53
CA ARG A 176 10.80 6.13 -9.83
C ARG A 176 9.65 5.50 -9.04
N ILE A 177 9.51 5.85 -7.77
CA ILE A 177 8.38 5.44 -6.94
C ILE A 177 7.06 5.97 -7.52
N ASN A 178 6.97 7.26 -7.85
CA ASN A 178 5.78 7.86 -8.45
C ASN A 178 5.39 7.24 -9.79
N LYS A 179 6.39 6.91 -10.62
CA LYS A 179 6.16 6.21 -11.88
C LYS A 179 5.58 4.81 -11.67
N SER A 180 6.08 4.08 -10.68
CA SER A 180 5.53 2.78 -10.28
C SER A 180 4.08 2.92 -9.80
N SER A 181 3.81 3.93 -8.97
CA SER A 181 2.46 4.19 -8.47
C SER A 181 1.46 4.51 -9.57
N LYS A 182 1.85 5.40 -10.49
CA LYS A 182 1.02 5.74 -11.66
C LYS A 182 0.73 4.50 -12.52
N ARG A 183 1.75 3.68 -12.78
CA ARG A 183 1.59 2.43 -13.55
C ARG A 183 0.60 1.48 -12.88
N ALA A 184 0.65 1.34 -11.55
CA ALA A 184 -0.27 0.48 -10.81
C ALA A 184 -1.73 0.98 -10.92
N VAL A 185 -1.94 2.29 -10.74
CA VAL A 185 -3.25 2.94 -10.89
C VAL A 185 -3.81 2.80 -12.31
N ASP A 186 -2.99 3.04 -13.33
CA ASP A 186 -3.40 2.97 -14.73
C ASP A 186 -3.82 1.53 -15.10
N LYS A 187 -3.05 0.53 -14.66
CA LYS A 187 -3.37 -0.89 -14.85
C LYS A 187 -4.69 -1.26 -14.18
N PHE A 188 -4.86 -0.86 -12.92
CA PHE A 188 -6.10 -1.14 -12.19
C PHE A 188 -7.30 -0.49 -12.88
N THR A 189 -7.20 0.80 -13.25
CA THR A 189 -8.29 1.52 -13.93
C THR A 189 -8.70 0.82 -15.22
N THR A 190 -7.72 0.35 -15.99
CA THR A 190 -7.94 -0.38 -17.24
C THR A 190 -8.72 -1.69 -17.04
N ILE A 191 -8.60 -2.31 -15.87
CA ILE A 191 -9.24 -3.60 -15.55
C ILE A 191 -10.57 -3.38 -14.84
N PHE A 192 -10.62 -2.47 -13.87
CA PHE A 192 -11.80 -2.23 -13.04
C PHE A 192 -12.91 -1.50 -13.80
N ALA A 193 -12.57 -0.50 -14.63
CA ALA A 193 -13.59 0.29 -15.31
C ALA A 193 -14.47 -0.55 -16.26
N PRO A 194 -13.93 -1.45 -17.10
CA PRO A 194 -14.76 -2.36 -17.90
C PRO A 194 -15.61 -3.31 -17.05
N PHE A 195 -15.06 -3.85 -15.97
CA PHE A 195 -15.82 -4.68 -15.02
C PHE A 195 -17.01 -3.90 -14.47
N TRP A 196 -16.76 -2.72 -13.89
CA TRP A 196 -17.81 -1.90 -13.29
C TRP A 196 -18.89 -1.51 -14.30
N ASN A 197 -18.49 -1.14 -15.51
CA ASN A 197 -19.41 -0.77 -16.58
C ASN A 197 -20.23 -1.95 -17.14
N SER A 198 -19.77 -3.19 -16.93
CA SER A 198 -20.50 -4.39 -17.35
C SER A 198 -21.63 -4.79 -16.41
N LEU A 199 -21.64 -4.24 -15.18
CA LEU A 199 -22.67 -4.51 -14.18
C LEU A 199 -23.98 -3.79 -14.49
N SER A 200 -25.10 -4.45 -14.17
CA SER A 200 -26.43 -3.81 -14.22
C SER A 200 -26.58 -2.74 -13.12
N ASP A 201 -27.55 -1.85 -13.27
CA ASP A 201 -27.83 -0.82 -12.26
C ASP A 201 -28.29 -1.45 -10.94
N GLU A 202 -28.99 -2.58 -11.00
CA GLU A 202 -29.34 -3.37 -9.82
C GLU A 202 -28.08 -3.91 -9.12
N GLN A 203 -27.14 -4.50 -9.86
CA GLN A 203 -25.89 -5.00 -9.28
C GLN A 203 -25.05 -3.89 -8.66
N LYS A 204 -24.99 -2.71 -9.31
CA LYS A 204 -24.31 -1.54 -8.73
C LYS A 204 -25.02 -1.05 -7.47
N GLY A 205 -26.35 -1.05 -7.45
CA GLY A 205 -27.17 -0.69 -6.30
C GLY A 205 -27.03 -1.66 -5.12
N GLU A 206 -26.89 -2.96 -5.39
CA GLU A 206 -26.62 -4.00 -4.38
C GLU A 206 -25.23 -3.84 -3.74
N HIS A 207 -24.30 -3.16 -4.41
CA HIS A 207 -22.93 -2.92 -3.96
C HIS A 207 -22.63 -1.41 -3.79
N ALA A 208 -23.51 -0.69 -3.09
CA ALA A 208 -23.41 0.76 -2.87
C ALA A 208 -22.03 1.22 -2.35
N ASN A 209 -21.43 0.50 -1.39
CA ASN A 209 -20.09 0.84 -0.89
C ASN A 209 -19.02 0.81 -1.99
N LEU A 210 -19.13 -0.14 -2.93
CA LEU A 210 -18.19 -0.25 -4.06
C LEU A 210 -18.45 0.86 -5.09
N ALA A 211 -19.71 1.25 -5.28
CA ALA A 211 -20.09 2.39 -6.13
C ALA A 211 -19.51 3.70 -5.57
N ASP A 212 -19.77 3.99 -4.29
CA ASP A 212 -19.30 5.19 -3.60
C ASP A 212 -17.77 5.28 -3.59
N TRP A 213 -17.11 4.14 -3.37
CA TRP A 213 -15.66 4.05 -3.48
C TRP A 213 -15.17 4.35 -4.89
N TYR A 214 -15.82 3.81 -5.93
CA TYR A 214 -15.38 4.01 -7.30
C TYR A 214 -15.57 5.45 -7.77
N GLU A 215 -16.65 6.11 -7.37
CA GLU A 215 -16.86 7.54 -7.64
C GLU A 215 -15.75 8.40 -7.00
N ARG A 216 -15.43 8.16 -5.72
CA ARG A 216 -14.32 8.84 -5.05
C ARG A 216 -12.98 8.51 -5.70
N TYR A 217 -12.73 7.25 -6.05
CA TYR A 217 -11.53 6.81 -6.74
C TYR A 217 -11.31 7.56 -8.06
N GLN A 218 -12.38 7.80 -8.82
CA GLN A 218 -12.32 8.57 -10.05
C GLN A 218 -11.98 10.04 -9.81
N ALA A 219 -12.51 10.63 -8.73
CA ALA A 219 -12.30 12.04 -8.38
C ALA A 219 -10.90 12.35 -7.81
N ILE A 220 -10.15 11.36 -7.34
CA ILE A 220 -8.78 11.57 -6.85
C ILE A 220 -7.84 11.94 -8.01
N GLU A 221 -7.03 12.99 -7.87
CA GLU A 221 -6.06 13.40 -8.89
C GLU A 221 -4.71 12.67 -8.75
N SER A 222 -4.24 12.45 -7.52
CA SER A 222 -2.94 11.84 -7.25
C SER A 222 -2.96 10.33 -7.40
N SER A 223 -2.01 9.77 -8.16
CA SER A 223 -1.82 8.31 -8.24
C SER A 223 -1.46 7.69 -6.89
N GLN A 224 -0.79 8.42 -6.01
CA GLN A 224 -0.48 7.92 -4.66
C GLN A 224 -1.76 7.82 -3.82
N GLU A 225 -2.61 8.85 -3.84
CA GLU A 225 -3.89 8.82 -3.13
C GLU A 225 -4.83 7.74 -3.68
N LYS A 226 -4.81 7.51 -5.00
CA LYS A 226 -5.53 6.39 -5.64
C LYS A 226 -5.03 5.02 -5.17
N LEU A 227 -3.73 4.87 -4.93
CA LEU A 227 -3.19 3.63 -4.35
C LEU A 227 -3.58 3.47 -2.89
N LYS A 228 -3.58 4.55 -2.11
CA LYS A 228 -4.05 4.49 -0.71
C LYS A 228 -5.50 4.01 -0.65
N SER A 229 -6.35 4.42 -1.59
CA SER A 229 -7.74 3.96 -1.63
C SER A 229 -7.90 2.47 -2.00
N PHE A 230 -6.84 1.76 -2.41
CA PHE A 230 -6.91 0.32 -2.64
C PHE A 230 -7.08 -0.48 -1.35
N ILE A 231 -6.69 0.07 -0.18
CA ILE A 231 -7.03 -0.57 1.10
C ILE A 231 -8.55 -0.63 1.26
N GLU A 232 -9.21 0.50 1.02
CA GLU A 232 -10.66 0.58 1.12
C GLU A 232 -11.34 -0.35 0.11
N PHE A 233 -10.84 -0.38 -1.13
CA PHE A 233 -11.29 -1.33 -2.14
C PHE A 233 -11.21 -2.77 -1.65
N LEU A 234 -10.06 -3.20 -1.14
CA LEU A 234 -9.85 -4.58 -0.72
C LEU A 234 -10.68 -4.95 0.52
N ASN A 235 -10.95 -4.00 1.41
CA ASN A 235 -11.88 -4.18 2.53
C ASN A 235 -13.33 -4.37 2.02
N ILE A 236 -13.77 -3.55 1.06
CA ILE A 236 -15.09 -3.70 0.43
C ILE A 236 -15.20 -5.07 -0.25
N ILE A 237 -14.18 -5.48 -1.01
CA ILE A 237 -14.16 -6.78 -1.69
C ILE A 237 -14.16 -7.93 -0.68
N HIS A 238 -13.38 -7.83 0.40
CA HIS A 238 -13.36 -8.81 1.47
C HIS A 238 -14.77 -9.04 2.04
N ASP A 239 -15.51 -7.97 2.32
CA ASP A 239 -16.87 -8.05 2.86
C ASP A 239 -17.88 -8.65 1.87
N ILE A 240 -17.66 -8.45 0.57
CA ILE A 240 -18.50 -9.05 -0.48
C ILE A 240 -18.20 -10.56 -0.64
N VAL A 241 -16.93 -10.95 -0.53
CA VAL A 241 -16.47 -12.33 -0.79
C VAL A 241 -16.62 -13.23 0.43
N ILE A 242 -16.46 -12.71 1.65
CA ILE A 242 -16.61 -13.47 2.89
C ILE A 242 -17.99 -13.19 3.50
N PRO A 243 -18.95 -14.11 3.37
CA PRO A 243 -20.28 -13.91 3.95
C PRO A 243 -20.18 -13.82 5.48
N LYS A 244 -20.87 -12.83 6.06
CA LYS A 244 -21.04 -12.71 7.52
C LYS A 244 -21.75 -13.97 8.02
N ILE A 245 -21.02 -14.79 8.80
CA ILE A 245 -21.62 -15.91 9.52
C ILE A 245 -22.39 -15.29 10.69
N ASN A 246 -23.72 -15.22 10.57
CA ASN A 246 -24.63 -14.90 11.67
C ASN A 246 -24.94 -16.16 12.48
#